data_AF-A0A966YJ76-F1
#
_entry.id   AF-A0A966YJ76-F1
#
_cell.length_a   1.000
_cell.length_b   1.000
_cell.length_c   1.000
_cell.angle_alpha   90.00
_cell.angle_beta   90.00
_cell.angle_gamma   90.00
#
_symmetry.space_group_name_H-M   'P 1'
#
loop_
_entity.id
_entity.type
_entity.pdbx_description
1 polymer ?
#
loop_
_entity_poly.entity_id
_entity_poly.type
_entity_poly.pdbx_seq_one_letter_code
_entity_poly.pdbx_strand_id
1 'polypeptide(L)'
;MDAGRHTRQPTKKSPQKERGRNKFATLLQQCLIGLTSGGFLGLIAVGYTLVYGTVGLIHFAHGDVVMLGGCLAVTLLALAGPLPLEPVAGGLLIVTVALCCGLFCGSLNVLIDRVIYRPLRQAPPIAPLVSAVINRLDMRRTTLLGLMITLFSLVIVATLDQTLRNLSVSAFLMGLGMAFRWISCDTWIVLLAKPSSRGRVIGFHESLMGLGIGMGPLTLVYGHSD
;
A
#
# COMPACT_ATOMS: atom_id res chain seq x y z
N MET A 1 29.75 52.04 44.61
CA MET A 1 29.17 52.23 43.26
C MET A 1 29.74 51.13 42.38
N ASP A 2 29.00 50.05 42.10
CA ASP A 2 28.53 49.80 40.72
C ASP A 2 27.66 48.55 40.59
N ALA A 3 26.50 48.80 39.99
CA ALA A 3 25.56 47.98 39.22
C ALA A 3 25.43 46.46 39.47
N GLY A 4 24.28 46.09 40.02
CA GLY A 4 23.76 44.73 40.04
C GLY A 4 23.55 44.13 38.65
N ARG A 5 24.11 42.94 38.43
CA ARG A 5 23.84 42.08 37.26
C ARG A 5 22.50 41.38 37.45
N HIS A 6 21.46 41.89 36.79
CA HIS A 6 20.21 41.16 36.59
C HIS A 6 20.46 39.96 35.65
N THR A 7 20.57 38.76 36.23
CA THR A 7 20.40 37.48 35.53
C THR A 7 18.96 37.41 35.01
N ARG A 8 18.75 37.68 33.71
CA ARG A 8 17.46 37.40 33.05
C ARG A 8 17.27 35.88 33.02
N GLN A 9 16.37 35.36 33.85
CA GLN A 9 15.87 33.99 33.72
C GLN A 9 15.19 33.81 32.35
N PRO A 10 15.39 32.67 31.65
CA PRO A 10 14.67 32.40 30.43
C PRO A 10 13.19 32.21 30.75
N THR A 11 12.33 32.97 30.06
CA THR A 11 10.88 32.92 30.17
C THR A 11 10.35 31.52 29.86
N LYS A 12 9.81 30.85 30.88
CA LYS A 12 9.12 29.55 30.79
C LYS A 12 7.91 29.70 29.84
N LYS A 13 8.03 29.27 28.59
CA LYS A 13 6.90 29.21 27.65
C LYS A 13 5.82 28.31 28.23
N SER A 14 4.56 28.76 28.21
CA SER A 14 3.45 28.06 28.82
C SER A 14 3.17 26.72 28.10
N PRO A 15 3.11 25.58 28.82
CA PRO A 15 3.01 24.24 28.22
C PRO A 15 1.72 24.02 27.40
N GLN A 16 0.67 24.80 27.67
CA GLN A 16 -0.61 24.70 26.97
C GLN A 16 -0.56 25.25 25.52
N LYS A 17 0.30 26.25 25.24
CA LYS A 17 0.47 26.82 23.90
C LYS A 17 1.34 25.94 23.00
N GLU A 18 2.29 25.21 23.59
CA GLU A 18 3.07 24.19 22.87
C GLU A 18 2.26 22.95 22.51
N ARG A 19 1.38 22.47 23.41
CA ARG A 19 0.53 21.29 23.13
C ARG A 19 -0.41 21.53 21.94
N GLY A 20 -1.01 22.72 21.82
CA GLY A 20 -1.85 23.09 20.67
C GLY A 20 -1.08 23.22 19.36
N ARG A 21 0.13 23.79 19.41
CA ARG A 21 1.02 23.90 18.24
C ARG A 21 1.51 22.54 17.75
N ASN A 22 1.78 21.62 18.67
CA ASN A 22 2.19 20.25 18.34
C ASN A 22 1.05 19.47 17.69
N LYS A 23 -0.19 19.61 18.19
CA LYS A 23 -1.37 19.00 17.55
C LYS A 23 -1.58 19.51 16.12
N PHE A 24 -1.52 20.82 15.90
CA PHE A 24 -1.64 21.40 14.55
C PHE A 24 -0.51 20.94 13.61
N ALA A 25 0.73 20.90 14.12
CA ALA A 25 1.87 20.39 13.36
C ALA A 25 1.72 18.90 13.00
N THR A 26 1.26 18.06 13.93
CA THR A 26 0.99 16.64 13.69
C THR A 26 -0.14 16.46 12.68
N LEU A 27 -1.24 17.22 12.78
CA LEU A 27 -2.33 17.18 11.81
C LEU A 27 -1.84 17.59 10.41
N LEU A 28 -1.08 18.66 10.30
CA LEU A 28 -0.51 19.10 9.03
C LEU A 28 0.44 18.05 8.44
N GLN A 29 1.28 17.44 9.28
CA GLN A 29 2.16 16.34 8.88
C GLN A 29 1.38 15.14 8.38
N GLN A 30 0.29 14.75 9.05
CA GLN A 30 -0.58 13.65 8.62
C GLN A 30 -1.30 13.95 7.31
N CYS A 31 -1.76 15.19 7.11
CA CYS A 31 -2.31 15.63 5.83
C CYS A 31 -1.29 15.52 4.69
N LEU A 32 -0.04 15.94 4.94
CA LEU A 32 1.04 15.81 3.95
C LEU A 32 1.38 14.35 3.65
N ILE A 33 1.52 13.51 4.67
CA ILE A 33 1.74 12.06 4.49
C ILE A 33 0.57 11.45 3.69
N GLY A 34 -0.67 11.76 4.05
CA GLY A 34 -1.86 11.30 3.36
C GLY A 34 -1.91 11.75 1.89
N LEU A 35 -1.54 13.01 1.62
CA LEU A 35 -1.49 13.54 0.25
C LEU A 35 -0.39 12.87 -0.58
N THR A 36 0.80 12.67 -0.01
CA THR A 36 1.90 11.98 -0.71
C THR A 36 1.55 10.52 -0.99
N SER A 37 1.03 9.79 -0.01
CA SER A 37 0.60 8.40 -0.18
C SER A 37 -0.58 8.28 -1.15
N GLY A 38 -1.55 9.19 -1.07
CA GLY A 38 -2.68 9.25 -1.99
C GLY A 38 -2.26 9.60 -3.42
N GLY A 39 -1.31 10.53 -3.58
CA GLY A 39 -0.73 10.87 -4.88
C GLY A 39 0.02 9.70 -5.51
N PHE A 40 0.78 8.95 -4.71
CA PHE A 40 1.43 7.71 -5.15
C PHE A 40 0.41 6.66 -5.63
N LEU A 41 -0.64 6.40 -4.83
CA LEU A 41 -1.73 5.48 -5.21
C LEU A 41 -2.51 5.97 -6.44
N GLY A 42 -2.73 7.28 -6.57
CA GLY A 42 -3.37 7.90 -7.73
C GLY A 42 -2.54 7.74 -9.00
N LEU A 43 -1.22 7.96 -8.91
CA LEU A 43 -0.30 7.75 -10.03
C LEU A 43 -0.25 6.28 -10.45
N ILE A 44 -0.25 5.36 -9.49
CA ILE A 44 -0.36 3.92 -9.74
C ILE A 44 -1.68 3.59 -10.44
N ALA A 45 -2.80 4.12 -9.95
CA ALA A 45 -4.12 3.89 -10.55
C ALA A 45 -4.18 4.37 -12.00
N VAL A 46 -3.64 5.56 -12.30
CA VAL A 46 -3.51 6.08 -13.68
C VAL A 46 -2.60 5.18 -14.53
N GLY A 47 -1.52 4.65 -13.96
CA GLY A 47 -0.68 3.65 -14.63
C GLY A 47 -1.44 2.38 -14.99
N TYR A 48 -2.21 1.82 -14.05
CA TYR A 48 -3.04 0.63 -14.29
C TYR A 48 -4.13 0.89 -15.34
N THR A 49 -4.80 2.05 -15.33
CA THR A 49 -5.81 2.36 -16.35
C THR A 49 -5.20 2.56 -17.73
N LEU A 50 -3.99 3.13 -17.83
CA LEU A 50 -3.27 3.27 -19.09
C LEU A 50 -2.83 1.91 -19.66
N VAL A 51 -2.28 1.03 -18.82
CA VAL A 51 -1.86 -0.32 -19.24
C VAL A 51 -3.08 -1.14 -19.65
N TYR A 52 -4.16 -1.13 -18.85
CA TYR A 52 -5.40 -1.80 -19.21
C TYR A 52 -6.01 -1.22 -20.49
N GLY A 53 -5.98 0.10 -20.68
CA GLY A 53 -6.49 0.76 -21.88
C GLY A 53 -5.73 0.40 -23.16
N THR A 54 -4.45 0.02 -23.06
CA THR A 54 -3.62 -0.34 -24.23
C THR A 54 -3.53 -1.84 -24.48
N VAL A 55 -3.49 -2.66 -23.43
CA VAL A 55 -3.30 -4.12 -23.54
C VAL A 55 -4.60 -4.90 -23.34
N GLY A 56 -5.60 -4.34 -22.67
CA GLY A 56 -6.89 -4.99 -22.38
C GLY A 56 -6.81 -6.16 -21.40
N LEU A 57 -5.67 -6.33 -20.71
CA LEU A 57 -5.41 -7.44 -19.78
C LEU A 57 -5.07 -6.91 -18.39
N ILE A 58 -5.50 -7.61 -17.34
CA ILE A 58 -5.19 -7.29 -15.94
C ILE A 58 -3.72 -7.67 -15.68
N HIS A 59 -2.88 -6.68 -15.39
CA HIS A 59 -1.44 -6.87 -15.16
C HIS A 59 -1.14 -7.24 -13.70
N PHE A 60 -1.33 -8.51 -13.32
CA PHE A 60 -1.05 -8.99 -11.96
C PHE A 60 0.43 -8.84 -11.56
N ALA A 61 1.36 -8.92 -12.52
CA ALA A 61 2.80 -8.76 -12.29
C ALA A 61 3.21 -7.34 -11.84
N HIS A 62 2.31 -6.35 -11.90
CA HIS A 62 2.65 -4.97 -11.54
C HIS A 62 2.96 -4.87 -10.04
N GLY A 63 2.25 -5.64 -9.19
CA GLY A 63 2.53 -5.70 -7.76
C GLY A 63 3.89 -6.34 -7.46
N ASP A 64 4.22 -7.42 -8.16
CA ASP A 64 5.49 -8.13 -7.99
C ASP A 64 6.70 -7.29 -8.44
N VAL A 65 6.57 -6.56 -9.56
CA VAL A 65 7.62 -5.65 -10.05
C VAL A 65 7.86 -4.50 -9.06
N VAL A 66 6.78 -3.93 -8.49
CA VAL A 66 6.91 -2.89 -7.44
C VAL A 66 7.58 -3.45 -6.19
N MET A 67 7.23 -4.67 -5.77
CA MET A 67 7.87 -5.34 -4.64
C MET A 67 9.37 -5.56 -4.88
N LEU A 68 9.74 -6.07 -6.05
CA LEU A 68 11.15 -6.26 -6.43
C LEU A 68 11.93 -4.94 -6.46
N GLY A 69 11.30 -3.86 -6.93
CA GLY A 69 11.87 -2.51 -6.84
C GLY A 69 12.11 -2.06 -5.40
N GLY A 70 11.18 -2.34 -4.49
CA GLY A 70 11.34 -2.08 -3.05
C GLY A 70 12.46 -2.90 -2.42
N CYS A 71 12.54 -4.20 -2.73
CA CYS A 71 13.63 -5.06 -2.28
C CYS A 71 14.99 -4.57 -2.79
N LEU A 72 15.06 -4.15 -4.05
CA LEU A 72 16.26 -3.56 -4.63
C LEU A 72 16.64 -2.25 -3.92
N ALA A 73 15.68 -1.37 -3.63
CA ALA A 73 15.92 -0.13 -2.90
C ALA A 73 16.52 -0.38 -1.51
N VAL A 74 15.94 -1.31 -0.74
CA VAL A 74 16.45 -1.70 0.57
C VAL A 74 17.86 -2.29 0.46
N THR A 75 18.10 -3.12 -0.54
CA THR A 75 19.41 -3.72 -0.79
C THR A 75 20.45 -2.66 -1.12
N LEU A 76 20.15 -1.72 -2.02
CA LEU A 76 21.05 -0.63 -2.41
C LEU A 76 21.36 0.29 -1.23
N LEU A 77 20.36 0.61 -0.40
CA LEU A 77 20.57 1.39 0.83
C LEU A 77 21.42 0.63 1.85
N ALA A 78 21.22 -0.68 2.00
CA ALA A 78 22.04 -1.51 2.88
C ALA A 78 23.51 -1.56 2.41
N LEU A 79 23.76 -1.62 1.10
CA LEU A 79 25.12 -1.55 0.54
C LEU A 79 25.75 -0.16 0.67
N ALA A 80 24.96 0.92 0.58
CA ALA A 80 25.45 2.29 0.69
C ALA A 80 25.91 2.66 2.12
N GLY A 81 25.53 1.87 3.13
CA GLY A 81 25.90 2.08 4.53
C GLY A 81 24.99 3.10 5.25
N PRO A 82 25.43 3.64 6.40
CA PRO A 82 24.64 4.60 7.17
C PRO A 82 24.27 5.82 6.36
N LEU A 83 23.02 6.27 6.48
CA LEU A 83 22.55 7.49 5.80
C LEU A 83 23.44 8.69 6.19
N PRO A 84 23.96 9.45 5.21
CA PRO A 84 24.72 10.66 5.49
C PRO A 84 23.90 11.62 6.36
N LEU A 85 24.52 12.15 7.42
CA LEU A 85 23.88 13.15 8.29
C LEU A 85 23.68 14.49 7.57
N GLU A 86 24.46 14.73 6.52
CA GLU A 86 24.33 15.90 5.67
C GLU A 86 23.08 15.78 4.79
N PRO A 87 22.11 16.70 4.91
CA PRO A 87 20.80 16.58 4.25
C PRO A 87 20.91 16.57 2.71
N VAL A 88 21.92 17.24 2.16
CA VAL A 88 22.18 17.27 0.70
C VAL A 88 22.70 15.92 0.22
N ALA A 89 23.65 15.31 0.93
CA ALA A 89 24.22 14.02 0.57
C ALA A 89 23.21 12.88 0.74
N GLY A 90 22.42 12.91 1.82
CA GLY A 90 21.33 11.96 2.04
C GLY A 90 20.23 12.09 0.98
N GLY A 91 19.85 13.32 0.64
CA GLY A 91 18.87 13.57 -0.43
C GLY A 91 19.35 13.06 -1.79
N LEU A 92 20.61 13.31 -2.14
CA LEU A 92 21.19 12.83 -3.40
C LEU A 92 21.20 11.30 -3.46
N LEU A 93 21.59 10.62 -2.38
CA LEU A 93 21.58 9.16 -2.30
C LEU A 93 20.17 8.60 -2.54
N ILE A 94 19.15 9.16 -1.88
CA ILE A 94 17.75 8.73 -2.05
C ILE A 94 17.30 8.90 -3.50
N VAL A 95 17.60 10.04 -4.14
CA VAL A 95 17.27 10.29 -5.54
C VAL A 95 17.97 9.30 -6.46
N THR A 96 19.25 9.02 -6.24
CA THR A 96 20.01 8.05 -7.04
C THR A 96 19.41 6.65 -6.90
N VAL A 97 19.12 6.19 -5.69
CA VAL A 97 18.50 4.87 -5.46
C VAL A 97 17.12 4.80 -6.11
N ALA A 98 16.30 5.85 -6.00
CA ALA A 98 14.98 5.92 -6.63
C ALA A 98 15.07 5.83 -8.16
N LEU A 99 16.04 6.52 -8.78
CA LEU A 99 16.29 6.45 -10.22
C LEU A 99 16.74 5.05 -10.64
N CYS A 100 17.68 4.44 -9.93
CA CYS A 100 18.13 3.08 -10.22
C CYS A 100 16.98 2.07 -10.14
N CYS A 101 16.15 2.15 -9.10
CA CYS A 101 14.99 1.27 -8.94
C CYS A 101 13.92 1.53 -10.01
N GLY A 102 13.66 2.79 -10.34
CA GLY A 102 12.73 3.16 -11.41
C GLY A 102 13.16 2.63 -12.77
N LEU A 103 14.46 2.73 -13.10
CA LEU A 103 15.03 2.16 -14.33
C LEU A 103 14.93 0.63 -14.34
N PHE A 104 15.25 -0.02 -13.22
CA PHE A 104 15.13 -1.48 -13.09
C PHE A 104 13.69 -1.96 -13.31
N CYS A 105 12.72 -1.36 -12.59
CA CYS A 105 11.30 -1.69 -12.72
C CYS A 105 10.79 -1.42 -14.14
N GLY A 106 11.15 -0.28 -14.73
CA GLY A 106 10.77 0.08 -16.10
C GLY A 106 11.33 -0.91 -17.13
N SER A 107 12.59 -1.31 -16.99
CA SER A 107 13.24 -2.30 -17.85
C SER A 107 12.57 -3.66 -17.76
N LEU A 108 12.26 -4.12 -16.54
CA LEU A 108 11.51 -5.36 -16.31
C LEU A 108 10.13 -5.30 -16.95
N ASN A 109 9.41 -4.18 -16.81
CA ASN A 109 8.07 -4.04 -17.38
C ASN A 109 8.09 -4.08 -18.92
N VAL A 110 9.10 -3.49 -19.55
CA VAL A 110 9.33 -3.59 -21.00
C VAL A 110 9.63 -5.03 -21.40
N LEU A 111 10.44 -5.75 -20.63
CA LEU A 111 10.75 -7.15 -20.88
C LEU A 111 9.49 -8.02 -20.77
N ILE A 112 8.68 -7.80 -19.74
CA ILE A 112 7.41 -8.50 -19.53
C ILE A 112 6.43 -8.21 -20.68
N ASP A 113 6.31 -6.96 -21.13
CA ASP A 113 5.46 -6.62 -22.29
C ASP A 113 5.91 -7.37 -23.55
N ARG A 114 7.21 -7.43 -23.81
CA ARG A 114 7.73 -8.12 -25.00
C ARG A 114 7.60 -9.63 -24.95
N VAL A 115 7.89 -10.25 -23.81
CA VAL A 115 7.96 -11.72 -23.68
C VAL A 115 6.59 -12.31 -23.40
N ILE A 116 5.77 -11.67 -22.57
CA ILE A 116 4.48 -12.21 -22.12
C ILE A 116 3.33 -11.55 -22.86
N TYR A 117 3.20 -10.21 -22.80
CA TYR A 117 1.98 -9.57 -23.29
C TYR A 117 1.88 -9.54 -24.82
N ARG A 118 2.98 -9.27 -25.52
CA ARG A 118 2.99 -9.23 -26.98
C ARG A 118 2.48 -10.52 -27.64
N PRO A 119 2.87 -11.74 -27.19
CA PRO A 119 2.25 -12.97 -27.69
C PRO A 119 0.84 -13.22 -27.13
N LEU A 120 0.55 -12.83 -25.88
CA LEU A 120 -0.79 -13.01 -25.29
C LEU A 120 -1.88 -12.14 -25.94
N ARG A 121 -1.52 -11.04 -26.62
CA ARG A 121 -2.49 -10.24 -27.40
C ARG A 121 -3.17 -11.03 -28.53
N GLN A 122 -2.60 -12.17 -28.94
CA GLN A 122 -3.19 -13.06 -29.93
C GLN A 122 -3.98 -14.22 -29.32
N ALA A 123 -3.94 -14.39 -27.99
CA ALA A 123 -4.63 -15.45 -27.28
C ALA A 123 -6.02 -14.99 -26.78
N PRO A 124 -6.98 -15.92 -26.62
CA PRO A 124 -8.31 -15.58 -26.10
C PRO A 124 -8.22 -14.99 -24.68
N PRO A 125 -9.11 -14.02 -24.34
CA PRO A 125 -9.05 -13.31 -23.06
C PRO A 125 -9.17 -14.26 -21.88
N ILE A 126 -8.36 -14.04 -20.84
CA ILE A 126 -8.27 -14.86 -19.61
C ILE A 126 -9.41 -14.58 -18.61
N ALA A 127 -10.05 -13.42 -18.72
CA ALA A 127 -11.12 -12.97 -17.81
C ALA A 127 -12.32 -13.94 -17.71
N PRO A 128 -12.82 -14.55 -18.80
CA PRO A 128 -13.88 -15.57 -18.73
C PRO A 128 -13.45 -16.82 -17.96
N LEU A 129 -12.17 -17.18 -17.99
CA LEU A 129 -11.64 -18.36 -17.31
C LEU A 129 -11.72 -18.20 -15.78
N VAL A 130 -11.35 -17.03 -15.27
CA VAL A 130 -11.41 -16.71 -13.83
C VAL A 130 -12.86 -16.76 -13.34
N SER A 131 -13.78 -16.14 -14.07
CA SER A 131 -15.22 -16.20 -13.75
C SER A 131 -15.78 -17.62 -13.82
N ALA A 132 -15.31 -18.45 -14.76
CA ALA A 132 -15.71 -19.84 -14.86
C ALA A 132 -15.19 -20.69 -13.68
N VAL A 133 -13.96 -20.45 -13.23
CA VAL A 133 -13.38 -21.13 -12.05
C VAL A 133 -14.16 -20.77 -10.78
N ILE A 134 -14.51 -19.49 -10.59
CA ILE A 134 -15.31 -19.03 -9.45
C ILE A 134 -16.71 -19.64 -9.47
N ASN A 135 -17.39 -19.64 -10.63
CA ASN A 135 -18.70 -20.26 -10.76
C ASN A 135 -18.66 -21.78 -10.48
N ARG A 136 -17.57 -22.47 -10.83
CA ARG A 136 -17.39 -23.90 -10.50
C ARG A 136 -17.13 -24.14 -9.03
N LEU A 137 -16.42 -23.25 -8.36
CA LEU A 137 -16.09 -23.38 -6.95
C LEU A 137 -17.22 -22.97 -6.01
N ASP A 138 -18.29 -22.35 -6.52
CA ASP A 138 -19.39 -21.77 -5.74
C ASP A 138 -18.93 -20.63 -4.80
N MET A 139 -19.62 -19.49 -4.87
CA MET A 139 -19.23 -18.24 -4.18
C MET A 139 -19.08 -18.42 -2.67
N ARG A 140 -19.89 -19.31 -2.09
CA ARG A 140 -19.85 -19.59 -0.67
C ARG A 140 -18.58 -20.33 -0.27
N ARG A 141 -18.11 -21.28 -1.09
CA ARG A 141 -16.91 -22.06 -0.78
C ARG A 141 -15.64 -21.24 -1.02
N THR A 142 -15.60 -20.38 -2.04
CA THR A 142 -14.46 -19.47 -2.27
C THR A 142 -14.27 -18.50 -1.11
N THR A 143 -15.38 -17.93 -0.61
CA THR A 143 -15.36 -17.02 0.55
C THR A 143 -14.91 -17.75 1.83
N LEU A 144 -15.41 -18.97 2.07
CA LEU A 144 -14.99 -19.78 3.21
C LEU A 144 -13.52 -20.19 3.13
N LEU A 145 -13.03 -20.56 1.94
CA LEU A 145 -11.62 -20.88 1.72
C LEU A 145 -10.73 -19.66 2.05
N GLY A 146 -11.09 -18.48 1.53
CA GLY A 146 -10.37 -17.24 1.83
C GLY A 146 -10.36 -16.90 3.32
N LEU A 147 -11.49 -17.10 4.01
CA LEU A 147 -11.59 -16.94 5.46
C LEU A 147 -10.65 -17.92 6.21
N MET A 148 -10.68 -19.19 5.85
CA MET A 148 -9.85 -20.23 6.47
C MET A 148 -8.35 -19.93 6.30
N ILE A 149 -7.93 -19.53 5.10
CA ILE A 149 -6.54 -19.13 4.83
C ILE A 149 -6.15 -17.92 5.69
N THR A 150 -7.03 -16.91 5.78
CA THR A 150 -6.76 -15.70 6.57
C THR A 150 -6.65 -16.02 8.06
N LEU A 151 -7.55 -16.84 8.60
CA LEU A 151 -7.52 -17.26 10.00
C LEU A 151 -6.26 -18.09 10.31
N PHE A 152 -5.92 -19.03 9.42
CA PHE A 152 -4.70 -19.83 9.55
C PHE A 152 -3.44 -18.95 9.53
N SER A 153 -3.39 -17.97 8.64
CA SER A 153 -2.32 -16.98 8.61
C SER A 153 -2.23 -16.17 9.92
N LEU A 154 -3.37 -15.85 10.53
CA LEU A 154 -3.42 -15.12 11.79
C LEU A 154 -2.87 -15.95 12.95
N VAL A 155 -3.17 -17.26 12.96
CA VAL A 155 -2.59 -18.22 13.91
C VAL A 155 -1.07 -18.31 13.72
N ILE A 156 -0.58 -18.35 12.48
CA ILE A 156 0.87 -18.36 12.18
C ILE A 156 1.54 -17.11 12.77
N VAL A 157 0.99 -15.92 12.52
CA VAL A 157 1.53 -14.67 13.09
C VAL A 157 1.52 -14.68 14.61
N ALA A 158 0.48 -15.25 15.22
CA ALA A 158 0.32 -15.28 16.67
C ALA A 158 1.19 -16.31 17.39
N THR A 159 1.61 -17.38 16.71
CA THR A 159 2.28 -18.53 17.34
C THR A 159 3.76 -18.67 16.97
N LEU A 160 4.16 -18.22 15.78
CA LEU A 160 5.55 -18.30 15.33
C LEU A 160 6.33 -17.05 15.71
N ASP A 161 7.63 -17.22 15.95
CA ASP A 161 8.55 -16.12 16.14
C ASP A 161 8.52 -15.16 14.95
N GLN A 162 8.65 -13.86 15.26
CA GLN A 162 8.66 -12.74 14.31
C GLN A 162 9.98 -12.66 13.52
N THR A 163 10.43 -13.80 13.00
CA THR A 163 11.52 -13.89 12.03
C THR A 163 11.02 -13.40 10.68
N LEU A 164 11.89 -12.71 9.93
CA LEU A 164 11.59 -12.14 8.61
C LEU A 164 10.94 -13.17 7.66
N ARG A 165 11.42 -14.42 7.66
CA ARG A 165 10.84 -15.54 6.89
C ARG A 165 9.39 -15.83 7.27
N ASN A 166 9.09 -15.96 8.57
CA ASN A 166 7.76 -16.30 9.04
C ASN A 166 6.78 -15.16 8.74
N LEU A 167 7.24 -13.91 8.90
CA LEU A 167 6.46 -12.72 8.57
C LEU A 167 6.10 -12.64 7.08
N SER A 168 7.06 -12.94 6.19
CA SER A 168 6.80 -12.98 4.75
C SER A 168 5.80 -14.08 4.37
N VAL A 169 5.94 -15.27 4.95
CA VAL A 169 5.01 -16.40 4.69
C VAL A 169 3.60 -16.08 5.18
N SER A 170 3.47 -15.54 6.39
CA SER A 170 2.16 -15.11 6.89
C SER A 170 1.58 -13.95 6.09
N ALA A 171 2.38 -12.93 5.73
CA ALA A 171 1.89 -11.82 4.93
C ALA A 171 1.37 -12.30 3.57
N PHE A 172 2.07 -13.26 2.96
CA PHE A 172 1.66 -13.88 1.71
C PHE A 172 0.33 -14.65 1.84
N LEU A 173 0.20 -15.51 2.85
CA LEU A 173 -1.03 -16.26 3.10
C LEU A 173 -2.21 -15.34 3.41
N MET A 174 -1.99 -14.30 4.22
CA MET A 174 -3.00 -13.30 4.53
C MET A 174 -3.45 -12.56 3.26
N GLY A 175 -2.50 -12.18 2.40
CA GLY A 175 -2.79 -11.58 1.10
C GLY A 175 -3.62 -12.50 0.20
N LEU A 176 -3.26 -13.79 0.12
CA LEU A 176 -4.00 -14.78 -0.65
C LEU A 176 -5.44 -14.97 -0.15
N GLY A 177 -5.62 -15.07 1.17
CA GLY A 177 -6.95 -15.19 1.79
C GLY A 177 -7.82 -13.96 1.55
N MET A 178 -7.23 -12.75 1.64
CA MET A 178 -7.91 -11.49 1.34
C MET A 178 -8.29 -11.38 -0.14
N ALA A 179 -7.42 -11.79 -1.07
CA ALA A 179 -7.68 -11.73 -2.49
C ALA A 179 -8.88 -12.61 -2.90
N PHE A 180 -8.96 -13.84 -2.41
CA PHE A 180 -10.11 -14.71 -2.69
C PHE A 180 -11.43 -14.13 -2.18
N ARG A 181 -11.40 -13.54 -0.98
CA ARG A 181 -12.59 -12.90 -0.39
C ARG A 181 -12.99 -11.65 -1.16
N TRP A 182 -12.03 -10.81 -1.54
CA TRP A 182 -12.26 -9.61 -2.34
C TRP A 182 -12.92 -9.96 -3.68
N ILE A 183 -12.32 -10.87 -4.45
CA ILE A 183 -12.86 -11.30 -5.76
C ILE A 183 -14.27 -11.89 -5.62
N SER A 184 -14.52 -12.66 -4.55
CA SER A 184 -15.85 -13.22 -4.29
C SER A 184 -16.88 -12.12 -3.97
N CYS A 185 -16.53 -11.13 -3.16
CA CYS A 185 -17.42 -10.00 -2.85
C CYS A 185 -17.76 -9.18 -4.09
N ASP A 186 -16.77 -8.84 -4.93
CA ASP A 186 -17.00 -8.09 -6.16
C ASP A 186 -17.90 -8.85 -7.13
N THR A 187 -17.65 -10.15 -7.29
CA THR A 187 -18.47 -11.01 -8.15
C THR A 187 -19.91 -11.06 -7.63
N TRP A 188 -20.10 -11.20 -6.31
CA TRP A 188 -21.43 -11.24 -5.70
C TRP A 188 -22.20 -9.93 -5.89
N ILE A 189 -21.53 -8.80 -5.71
CA ILE A 189 -22.11 -7.47 -5.94
C ILE A 189 -22.52 -7.29 -7.39
N VAL A 190 -21.69 -7.71 -8.35
CA VAL A 190 -22.00 -7.62 -9.79
C VAL A 190 -23.22 -8.46 -10.16
N LEU A 191 -23.37 -9.64 -9.55
CA LEU A 191 -24.52 -10.53 -9.77
C LEU A 191 -25.82 -9.97 -9.18
N LEU A 192 -25.75 -9.29 -8.03
CA LEU A 192 -26.92 -8.71 -7.36
C LEU A 192 -27.31 -7.32 -7.89
N ALA A 193 -26.35 -6.53 -8.35
CA ALA A 193 -26.58 -5.15 -8.73
C ALA A 193 -27.16 -5.03 -10.15
N LYS A 194 -28.24 -4.25 -10.27
CA LYS A 194 -28.85 -3.89 -11.56
C LYS A 194 -27.82 -3.20 -12.46
N PRO A 195 -27.76 -3.50 -13.77
CA PRO A 195 -26.77 -2.94 -14.70
C PRO A 195 -26.66 -1.42 -14.68
N SER A 196 -27.79 -0.72 -14.51
CA SER A 196 -27.86 0.76 -14.46
C SER A 196 -27.24 1.39 -13.21
N SER A 197 -26.99 0.62 -12.15
CA SER A 197 -26.45 1.11 -10.88
C SER A 197 -25.20 0.38 -10.41
N ARG A 198 -24.67 -0.60 -11.16
CA ARG A 198 -23.49 -1.40 -10.78
C ARG A 198 -22.31 -0.54 -10.36
N GLY A 199 -21.97 0.47 -11.17
CA GLY A 199 -20.84 1.35 -10.87
C GLY A 199 -20.99 2.10 -9.53
N ARG A 200 -22.21 2.54 -9.19
CA ARG A 200 -22.46 3.22 -7.91
C ARG A 200 -22.35 2.27 -6.72
N VAL A 201 -22.86 1.04 -6.86
CA VAL A 201 -22.81 0.03 -5.78
C VAL A 201 -21.38 -0.42 -5.52
N ILE A 202 -20.61 -0.67 -6.57
CA ILE A 202 -19.18 -1.03 -6.46
C ILE A 202 -18.39 0.14 -5.86
N GLY A 203 -18.60 1.37 -6.36
CA GLY A 203 -17.93 2.55 -5.81
C GLY A 203 -18.22 2.78 -4.33
N PHE A 204 -19.45 2.54 -3.89
CA PHE A 204 -19.80 2.60 -2.46
C PHE A 204 -19.11 1.49 -1.65
N HIS A 205 -19.04 0.27 -2.17
CA HIS A 205 -18.33 -0.85 -1.54
C HIS A 205 -16.83 -0.57 -1.35
N GLU A 206 -16.16 -0.11 -2.41
CA GLU A 206 -14.74 0.26 -2.38
C GLU A 206 -14.48 1.42 -1.42
N SER A 207 -15.38 2.42 -1.38
CA SER A 207 -15.27 3.54 -0.43
C SER A 207 -15.37 3.09 1.03
N LEU A 208 -16.24 2.12 1.33
CA LEU A 208 -16.35 1.52 2.67
C LEU A 208 -15.08 0.77 3.06
N MET A 209 -14.46 0.04 2.13
CA MET A 209 -13.18 -0.62 2.38
C MET A 209 -12.06 0.40 2.66
N GLY A 210 -12.00 1.50 1.90
CA GLY A 210 -11.05 2.59 2.12
C GLY A 210 -11.19 3.27 3.50
N LEU A 211 -12.42 3.44 3.99
CA LEU A 211 -12.71 3.96 5.33
C LEU A 211 -12.08 3.11 6.44
N GLY A 212 -12.11 1.78 6.30
CA GLY A 212 -11.52 0.86 7.27
C GLY A 212 -10.00 1.03 7.41
N ILE A 213 -9.30 1.24 6.29
CA ILE A 213 -7.85 1.49 6.28
C ILE A 213 -7.53 2.85 6.93
N GLY A 214 -8.37 3.86 6.67
CA GLY A 214 -8.21 5.20 7.23
C GLY A 214 -8.48 5.32 8.74
N MET A 215 -9.27 4.43 9.33
CA MET A 215 -9.57 4.46 10.77
C MET A 215 -8.39 4.03 11.66
N GLY A 216 -7.49 3.17 11.17
CA GLY A 216 -6.36 2.64 11.96
C GLY A 216 -5.43 3.73 12.51
N PRO A 217 -4.97 4.70 11.70
CA PRO A 217 -4.17 5.82 12.20
C PRO A 217 -4.93 6.75 13.14
N LEU A 218 -6.25 6.89 12.97
CA LEU A 218 -7.07 7.76 13.82
C LEU A 218 -7.10 7.25 15.26
N THR A 219 -7.23 5.94 15.46
CA THR A 219 -7.29 5.37 16.81
C THR A 219 -5.98 5.53 17.58
N LEU A 220 -4.83 5.56 16.90
CA LEU A 220 -3.52 5.80 17.51
C LEU A 220 -3.34 7.24 18.01
N VAL A 221 -3.92 8.23 17.32
CA VAL A 221 -3.83 9.65 17.73
C VAL A 221 -4.67 9.91 18.98
N TYR A 222 -5.80 9.25 19.12
CA TYR A 222 -6.69 9.42 20.27
C TYR A 222 -6.35 8.50 21.45
N GLY A 223 -5.69 7.36 21.22
CA GLY A 223 -5.33 6.38 22.26
C GLY A 223 -4.22 6.81 23.21
N HIS A 224 -3.46 7.87 22.91
CA HIS A 224 -2.40 8.40 23.79
C HIS A 224 -2.89 9.52 24.76
N SER A 225 -4.20 9.59 24.99
CA SER A 225 -4.82 10.67 25.78
C SER A 225 -4.94 10.40 27.28
N ASP A 226 -4.61 9.19 27.75
CA ASP A 226 -4.70 8.76 29.15
C ASP A 226 -3.32 8.49 29.78
#